data_AF-A0A8J7P7D9-F1
#
_entry.id   AF-A0A8J7P7D9-F1
#
_cell.length_a   1.000
_cell.length_b   1.000
_cell.length_c   1.000
_cell.angle_alpha   90.00
_cell.angle_beta   90.00
_cell.angle_gamma   90.00
#
_symmetry.space_group_name_H-M   'P 1'
#
loop_
_entity.id
_entity.type
_entity.pdbx_description
1 polymer ?
#
loop_
_entity_poly.entity_id
_entity_poly.type
_entity_poly.pdbx_seq_one_letter_code
_entity_poly.pdbx_strand_id
1 'polypeptide(L)' 'MAQVEHNFYCVTTDDANSLAKELELLGHKVVALEKDGPGFSLVTEESVELAQATINAANLQALAEEFDAVYDGFNTAIE' A
#
# COMPACT_ATOMS: atom_id res chain seq x y z
N MET A 1 10.98 12.98 -9.26
CA MET A 1 9.94 12.02 -8.83
C MET A 1 10.16 11.80 -7.35
N ALA A 2 9.09 11.85 -6.55
CA ALA A 2 9.15 11.60 -5.13
C ALA A 2 9.12 10.08 -4.89
N GLN A 3 9.84 9.63 -3.87
CA GLN A 3 9.66 8.28 -3.34
C GLN A 3 8.46 8.31 -2.41
N VAL A 4 7.42 7.56 -2.75
CA VAL A 4 6.15 7.51 -2.02
C VAL A 4 5.99 6.13 -1.41
N GLU A 5 5.73 6.09 -0.11
CA GLU A 5 5.46 4.88 0.65
C GLU A 5 3.97 4.83 1.02
N HIS A 6 3.30 3.74 0.70
CA HIS A 6 1.89 3.49 1.01
C HIS A 6 1.78 2.41 2.07
N ASN A 7 0.91 2.64 3.06
CA ASN A 7 0.75 1.74 4.20
C ASN A 7 -0.65 1.14 4.21
N PHE A 8 -0.72 -0.17 4.43
CA PHE A 8 -1.95 -0.92 4.54
C PHE A 8 -1.92 -1.82 5.78
N TYR A 9 -3.09 -2.07 6.33
CA TYR A 9 -3.29 -3.01 7.42
C TYR A 9 -4.36 -4.03 7.04
N CYS A 10 -4.01 -5.31 7.10
CA CYS A 10 -4.89 -6.44 6.79
C CYS A 10 -5.14 -7.29 8.04
N VAL A 11 -6.34 -7.84 8.21
CA VAL A 11 -6.65 -8.69 9.37
C VAL A 11 -6.08 -10.10 9.19
N THR A 12 -6.12 -10.63 7.97
CA THR A 12 -5.69 -12.00 7.69
C THR A 12 -4.45 -12.05 6.79
N THR A 13 -3.71 -13.15 6.89
CA THR A 13 -2.54 -13.41 6.04
C THR A 13 -2.93 -13.57 4.57
N ASP A 14 -4.12 -14.11 4.29
CA ASP A 14 -4.57 -14.36 2.91
C ASP A 14 -4.92 -13.05 2.20
N ASP A 15 -5.60 -12.12 2.91
CA ASP A 15 -5.90 -10.78 2.39
C ASP A 15 -4.62 -10.00 2.15
N ALA A 16 -3.68 -10.04 3.12
CA ALA A 16 -2.39 -9.37 3.03
C ALA A 16 -1.56 -9.85 1.83
N ASN A 17 -1.52 -11.17 1.58
CA ASN A 17 -0.82 -11.73 0.42
C ASN A 17 -1.54 -11.45 -0.91
N SER A 18 -2.87 -11.40 -0.90
CA SER A 18 -3.66 -11.14 -2.11
C SER A 18 -3.52 -9.68 -2.52
N LEU A 19 -3.63 -8.76 -1.56
CA LEU A 19 -3.42 -7.33 -1.77
C LEU A 19 -1.98 -7.04 -2.20
N ALA A 20 -0.96 -7.67 -1.59
CA ALA A 20 0.42 -7.51 -1.99
C ALA A 20 0.65 -7.84 -3.47
N LYS A 21 0.09 -8.97 -3.96
CA LYS A 21 0.19 -9.36 -5.38
C LYS A 21 -0.49 -8.37 -6.31
N GLU A 22 -1.67 -7.88 -5.93
CA GLU A 22 -2.41 -6.92 -6.74
C GLU A 22 -1.65 -5.58 -6.83
N LEU A 23 -1.08 -5.12 -5.71
CA LEU A 23 -0.23 -3.93 -5.69
C LEU A 23 1.00 -4.07 -6.58
N GLU A 24 1.64 -5.25 -6.59
CA GLU A 24 2.75 -5.53 -7.53
C GLU A 24 2.31 -5.51 -8.99
N LEU A 25 1.12 -6.01 -9.33
CA LEU A 25 0.57 -5.95 -10.68
C LEU A 25 0.25 -4.51 -11.13
N LEU A 26 -0.15 -3.66 -10.19
CA LEU A 26 -0.37 -2.23 -10.41
C LEU A 26 0.94 -1.42 -10.47
N GLY A 27 2.09 -2.06 -10.25
CA GLY A 27 3.41 -1.45 -10.36
C GLY A 27 3.95 -0.85 -9.05
N HIS A 28 3.29 -1.11 -7.92
CA HIS A 28 3.82 -0.77 -6.60
C HIS A 28 4.77 -1.86 -6.13
N LYS A 29 5.94 -1.47 -5.61
CA LYS A 29 6.92 -2.40 -5.08
C LYS A 29 6.59 -2.70 -3.62
N VAL A 30 6.29 -3.96 -3.29
CA VAL A 30 6.13 -4.37 -1.88
C VAL A 30 7.49 -4.37 -1.20
N VAL A 31 7.62 -3.63 -0.09
CA VAL A 31 8.88 -3.52 0.67
C VAL A 31 8.82 -4.16 2.05
N ALA A 32 7.64 -4.24 2.64
CA ALA A 32 7.42 -4.95 3.90
C ALA A 32 6.05 -5.61 3.90
N LEU A 33 6.00 -6.84 4.41
CA LEU A 33 4.78 -7.58 4.70
C LEU A 33 5.03 -8.34 6.00
N GLU A 34 4.61 -7.78 7.11
CA GLU A 34 4.95 -8.29 8.44
C GLU A 34 3.72 -8.42 9.33
N LYS A 35 3.77 -9.34 10.29
CA LYS A 35 2.70 -9.48 11.27
C LYS A 35 2.76 -8.32 12.25
N ASP A 36 1.67 -7.57 12.39
CA ASP A 36 1.54 -6.46 13.32
C ASP A 36 0.31 -6.67 14.23
N GLY A 37 0.57 -6.97 15.50
CA GLY A 37 -0.46 -7.30 16.47
C GLY A 37 -1.38 -8.45 16.03
N PRO A 38 -2.71 -8.24 15.98
CA PRO A 38 -3.67 -9.25 15.53
C PRO A 38 -3.75 -9.40 14.00
N GLY A 39 -3.08 -8.55 13.21
CA GLY A 39 -3.13 -8.54 11.75
C GLY A 39 -1.76 -8.41 11.11
N PHE A 40 -1.71 -7.77 9.95
CA PHE A 40 -0.54 -7.67 9.07
C PHE A 40 -0.39 -6.25 8.54
N SER A 41 0.81 -5.70 8.67
CA SER A 41 1.20 -4.46 8.03
C SER A 41 1.82 -4.76 6.67
N LEU A 42 1.38 -4.02 5.65
CA LEU A 42 1.90 -4.09 4.29
C LEU A 42 2.34 -2.68 3.88
N VAL A 43 3.59 -2.57 3.45
CA VAL A 43 4.17 -1.31 2.99
C VAL A 43 4.62 -1.48 1.54
N THR A 44 4.21 -0.55 0.69
CA THR A 44 4.62 -0.50 -0.71
C THR A 44 5.26 0.82 -1.07
N GLU A 45 6.07 0.81 -2.12
CA GLU A 45 6.82 1.93 -2.63
C GLU A 45 6.49 2.19 -4.10
N GLU A 46 6.39 3.46 -4.47
CA GLU A 46 6.37 3.90 -5.86
C GLU A 46 7.20 5.17 -6.09
N SER A 47 7.64 5.39 -7.33
CA SER A 47 8.40 6.60 -7.71
C SER A 47 7.62 7.39 -8.75
N VAL A 48 6.88 8.40 -8.29
CA VAL A 48 5.96 9.20 -9.11
C VAL A 48 5.99 10.68 -8.70
N GLU A 49 5.31 11.54 -9.45
CA GLU A 49 5.08 12.92 -9.02
C GLU A 49 4.01 12.97 -7.92
N LEU A 50 4.08 13.95 -7.01
CA LEU A 50 3.13 14.09 -5.89
C LEU A 50 1.66 14.19 -6.35
N ALA A 51 1.41 14.83 -7.49
CA ALA A 51 0.07 14.90 -8.07
C ALA A 51 -0.45 13.51 -8.45
N GLN A 52 0.41 12.66 -9.03
CA GLN A 52 0.07 11.28 -9.37
C GLN A 52 -0.08 10.41 -8.11
N ALA A 53 0.79 10.60 -7.11
CA ALA A 53 0.68 9.92 -5.81
C ALA A 53 -0.67 10.15 -5.14
N THR A 54 -1.22 11.37 -5.27
CA THR A 54 -2.55 11.70 -4.73
C THR A 54 -3.67 10.95 -5.46
N ILE A 55 -3.56 10.78 -6.78
CA ILE A 55 -4.50 10.00 -7.59
C ILE A 55 -4.39 8.51 -7.21
N ASN A 56 -3.16 8.01 -7.10
CA ASN A 56 -2.90 6.63 -6.72
C ASN A 56 -3.44 6.34 -5.32
N ALA A 57 -3.24 7.23 -4.34
CA ALA A 57 -3.79 7.10 -3.00
C ALA A 57 -5.32 6.92 -3.01
N ALA A 58 -6.06 7.62 -3.88
CA ALA A 58 -7.50 7.43 -4.00
C ALA A 58 -7.86 6.05 -4.59
N ASN A 59 -7.12 5.58 -5.59
CA ASN A 59 -7.31 4.25 -6.15
C ASN A 59 -6.95 3.14 -5.14
N LEU A 60 -5.89 3.34 -4.37
CA LEU A 60 -5.42 2.42 -3.34
C LEU A 60 -6.38 2.32 -2.15
N GLN A 61 -7.04 3.44 -1.79
CA GLN A 61 -8.13 3.41 -0.81
C GLN A 61 -9.27 2.49 -1.26
N ALA A 62 -9.71 2.63 -2.52
CA ALA A 62 -10.76 1.78 -3.07
C ALA A 62 -10.33 0.30 -3.13
N LEU A 63 -9.07 0.05 -3.53
CA LEU A 63 -8.52 -1.29 -3.56
C LEU A 63 -8.47 -1.92 -2.16
N ALA A 64 -8.07 -1.16 -1.13
CA ALA A 64 -8.03 -1.66 0.24
C ALA A 64 -9.42 -2.11 0.71
N GLU A 65 -10.47 -1.36 0.37
CA GLU A 65 -11.86 -1.73 0.69
C GLU A 65 -12.32 -3.03 0.00
N GLU A 66 -11.84 -3.30 -1.23
CA GLU A 66 -12.15 -4.55 -1.95
C GLU A 66 -11.48 -5.79 -1.33
N PHE A 67 -10.35 -5.59 -0.64
CA PHE A 67 -9.53 -6.66 -0.04
C PHE A 67 -9.67 -6.73 1.49
N ASP A 68 -10.73 -6.12 2.06
CA ASP A 68 -10.95 -6.07 3.53
C ASP A 68 -9.73 -5.52 4.31
N ALA A 69 -9.01 -4.59 3.70
CA ALA A 69 -7.83 -3.93 4.25
C ALA A 69 -8.10 -2.46 4.60
N VAL A 70 -7.29 -1.89 5.49
CA VAL A 70 -7.30 -0.48 5.85
C VAL A 70 -6.10 0.20 5.20
N TYR A 71 -6.34 1.21 4.37
CA TYR A 71 -5.30 2.09 3.87
C TYR A 71 -5.00 3.21 4.88
N ASP A 72 -3.76 3.30 5.35
CA ASP A 72 -3.31 4.26 6.37
C ASP A 72 -2.65 5.51 5.76
N GLY A 73 -2.80 5.68 4.45
CA GLY A 73 -2.25 6.81 3.72
C GLY A 73 -0.83 6.58 3.19
N PHE A 74 -0.19 7.69 2.83
CA PHE A 74 1.14 7.67 2.24
C PHE A 74 2.08 8.67 2.89
N ASN A 75 3.35 8.32 2.90
CA ASN A 75 4.45 9.20 3.27
C ASN A 75 5.32 9.48 2.05
N THR A 76 5.98 10.63 2.04
CA THR A 76 6.95 10.97 1.00
C THR A 76 8.29 11.18 1.67
N ALA A 77 9.32 10.49 1.20
CA ALA A 77 10.68 10.84 1.59
C ALA A 77 11.06 12.11 0.82
N ILE A 78 11.16 13.23 1.53
CA ILE A 78 11.78 14.45 1.00
C ILE A 78 13.28 14.30 1.24
N GLU A 79 14.03 13.95 0.20
CA GLU A 79 15.50 14.10 0.17
C GLU A 79 15.90 15.55 -0.16
#